data_AF-A0A0E3PJV7-F1
#
_entry.id   AF-A0A0E3PJV7-F1
#
_cell.length_a   1.000
_cell.length_b   1.000
_cell.length_c   1.000
_cell.angle_alpha   90.00
_cell.angle_beta   90.00
_cell.angle_gamma   90.00
#
_symmetry.space_group_name_H-M   'P 1'
#
loop_
_entity.id
_entity.type
_entity.pdbx_description
1 polymer ?
#
loop_
_entity_poly.entity_id
_entity_poly.type
_entity_poly.pdbx_seq_one_letter_code
_entity_poly.pdbx_strand_id
1 'polypeptide(L)'
;MDADGVKISGITVTAATGSGVSGICLSGCSNCRVENNKLTGDSQGVYLEKSRKCTVSNNLVKDNRAYGIYLLGSSINNISGNTVTNSGRGIYIGNSDDNTISGNTVTSNSVLGLYECSLCDYNTVYNNYFNNTRVTLNGGTGNSYNITKTEGTNIIGGSYLGGNYWGKPDGTGFSDTAKDEDGDGISDSAYDINSKYSDYLPLVYPTPEPVPPVADFSSSVDSGEAPLEVTFTDKSTGSPTAWSWDLGDGNTFNRTEPRTHIYLSRKLHGNAHSKQCGRRIFKRRNGDCPSKC
;
A
#
# COMPACT_ATOMS: atom_id res chain seq x y z
N MET A 1 43.45 -5.02 -10.82
CA MET A 1 43.25 -3.58 -10.55
C MET A 1 41.76 -3.44 -10.40
N ASP A 2 41.32 -3.15 -9.18
CA ASP A 2 39.90 -3.04 -8.89
C ASP A 2 39.38 -1.75 -9.53
N ALA A 3 38.27 -1.86 -10.25
CA ALA A 3 37.72 -0.73 -11.00
C ALA A 3 36.79 0.07 -10.09
N ASP A 4 37.37 1.01 -9.33
CA ASP A 4 36.64 1.92 -8.45
C ASP A 4 35.96 3.05 -9.22
N GLY A 5 34.83 3.55 -8.70
CA GLY A 5 34.13 4.71 -9.27
C GLY A 5 33.46 4.45 -10.63
N VAL A 6 33.34 3.19 -11.03
CA VAL A 6 32.77 2.82 -12.33
C VAL A 6 31.25 2.98 -12.32
N LYS A 7 30.71 3.56 -13.40
CA LYS A 7 29.27 3.57 -13.69
C LYS A 7 28.96 2.59 -14.82
N ILE A 8 28.09 1.63 -14.54
CA ILE A 8 27.50 0.69 -15.50
C ILE A 8 26.02 1.04 -15.63
N SER A 9 25.59 1.53 -16.80
CA SER A 9 24.22 1.99 -16.97
C SER A 9 23.67 1.82 -18.39
N GLY A 10 22.37 1.57 -18.49
CA GLY A 10 21.65 1.50 -19.75
C GLY A 10 21.93 0.25 -20.58
N ILE A 11 22.57 -0.77 -20.00
CA ILE A 11 22.90 -2.00 -20.73
C ILE A 11 21.87 -3.09 -20.48
N THR A 12 21.78 -4.00 -21.44
CA THR A 12 21.05 -5.26 -21.29
C THR A 12 22.07 -6.40 -21.26
N VAL A 13 22.04 -7.22 -20.20
CA VAL A 13 22.82 -8.44 -20.10
C VAL A 13 21.86 -9.62 -20.06
N THR A 14 22.18 -10.66 -20.83
CA THR A 14 21.36 -11.86 -20.92
C THR A 14 22.20 -13.12 -21.00
N ALA A 15 21.66 -14.22 -20.50
CA ALA A 15 22.16 -15.58 -20.71
C ALA A 15 23.58 -15.84 -20.17
N ALA A 16 23.98 -15.17 -19.09
CA ALA A 16 25.12 -15.56 -18.27
C ALA A 16 24.78 -16.83 -17.45
N THR A 17 24.64 -17.97 -18.13
CA THR A 17 24.02 -19.20 -17.61
C THR A 17 24.97 -20.16 -16.90
N GLY A 18 26.29 -19.89 -16.93
CA GLY A 18 27.27 -20.66 -16.18
C GLY A 18 27.00 -20.63 -14.68
N SER A 19 27.27 -21.73 -13.99
CA SER A 19 27.12 -21.79 -12.53
C SER A 19 28.01 -20.75 -11.85
N GLY A 20 27.42 -19.84 -11.08
CA GLY A 20 28.14 -18.77 -10.39
C GLY A 20 28.53 -17.57 -11.27
N VAL A 21 28.02 -17.51 -12.50
CA VAL A 21 28.22 -16.34 -13.37
C VAL A 21 27.12 -15.32 -13.11
N SER A 22 27.51 -14.05 -13.06
CA SER A 22 26.59 -12.92 -12.88
C SER A 22 26.46 -12.11 -14.16
N GLY A 23 25.30 -11.51 -14.40
CA GLY A 23 25.15 -10.52 -15.46
C GLY A 23 26.07 -9.33 -15.23
N ILE A 24 26.08 -8.80 -13.99
CA ILE A 24 27.07 -7.81 -13.52
C ILE A 24 27.67 -8.29 -12.21
N CYS A 25 29.00 -8.33 -12.13
CA CYS A 25 29.75 -8.63 -10.91
C CYS A 25 30.66 -7.46 -10.55
N LEU A 26 30.54 -6.99 -9.31
CA LEU A 26 31.50 -6.08 -8.67
C LEU A 26 32.27 -6.89 -7.63
N SER A 27 33.56 -7.11 -7.84
CA SER A 27 34.41 -7.88 -6.92
C SER A 27 35.53 -6.97 -6.40
N GLY A 28 35.52 -6.69 -5.11
CA GLY A 28 36.48 -5.78 -4.45
C GLY A 28 36.31 -4.31 -4.85
N CYS A 29 35.22 -3.93 -5.51
CA CYS A 29 35.04 -2.56 -6.02
C CYS A 29 34.50 -1.61 -4.96
N SER A 30 34.81 -0.32 -5.12
CA SER A 30 34.24 0.74 -4.30
C SER A 30 33.70 1.91 -5.11
N ASN A 31 32.65 2.55 -4.57
CA ASN A 31 32.03 3.74 -5.17
C ASN A 31 31.47 3.51 -6.59
N CYS A 32 31.15 2.27 -6.94
CA CYS A 32 30.60 1.92 -8.26
C CYS A 32 29.07 2.09 -8.29
N ARG A 33 28.55 2.33 -9.50
CA ARG A 33 27.13 2.58 -9.75
C ARG A 33 26.63 1.63 -10.82
N VAL A 34 25.71 0.74 -10.48
CA VAL A 34 25.00 -0.16 -11.40
C VAL A 34 23.57 0.35 -11.50
N GLU A 35 23.25 1.07 -12.58
CA GLU A 35 22.01 1.83 -12.68
C GLU A 35 21.25 1.62 -13.98
N ASN A 36 19.92 1.49 -13.94
CA ASN A 36 19.08 1.47 -15.14
C ASN A 36 19.46 0.36 -16.14
N ASN A 37 19.86 -0.81 -15.64
CA ASN A 37 20.21 -1.96 -16.47
C ASN A 37 19.08 -2.99 -16.50
N LYS A 38 19.07 -3.82 -17.54
CA LYS A 38 18.20 -4.99 -17.66
C LYS A 38 19.04 -6.26 -17.61
N LEU A 39 18.85 -7.09 -16.59
CA LEU A 39 19.67 -8.27 -16.29
C LEU A 39 18.75 -9.48 -16.23
N THR A 40 18.78 -10.32 -17.28
CA THR A 40 17.76 -11.34 -17.46
C THR A 40 18.23 -12.68 -18.01
N GLY A 41 17.75 -13.77 -17.41
CA GLY A 41 18.18 -15.11 -17.81
C GLY A 41 19.61 -15.45 -17.39
N ASP A 42 20.19 -14.72 -16.43
CA ASP A 42 21.52 -14.97 -15.89
C ASP A 42 21.44 -15.94 -14.70
N SER A 43 22.57 -16.51 -14.25
CA SER A 43 22.57 -17.27 -12.98
C SER A 43 22.38 -16.32 -11.80
N GLN A 44 23.09 -15.20 -11.80
CA GLN A 44 22.90 -14.08 -10.86
C GLN A 44 22.68 -12.80 -11.66
N GLY A 45 21.73 -11.96 -11.27
CA GLY A 45 21.55 -10.66 -11.95
C GLY A 45 22.71 -9.71 -11.63
N VAL A 46 22.71 -9.19 -10.40
CA VAL A 46 23.81 -8.36 -9.86
C VAL A 46 24.46 -9.08 -8.69
N TYR A 47 25.79 -9.18 -8.72
CA TYR A 47 26.59 -9.72 -7.62
C TYR A 47 27.58 -8.68 -7.12
N LEU A 48 27.51 -8.37 -5.82
CA LEU A 48 28.49 -7.59 -5.09
C LEU A 48 29.26 -8.53 -4.18
N GLU A 49 30.55 -8.68 -4.47
CA GLU A 49 31.49 -9.45 -3.68
C GLU A 49 32.51 -8.51 -3.06
N LYS A 50 32.63 -8.53 -1.72
CA LYS A 50 33.62 -7.74 -0.98
C LYS A 50 33.68 -6.27 -1.41
N SER A 51 32.53 -5.72 -1.82
CA SER A 51 32.40 -4.40 -2.41
C SER A 51 31.75 -3.44 -1.45
N ARG A 52 32.06 -2.15 -1.57
CA ARG A 52 31.61 -1.14 -0.61
C ARG A 52 31.26 0.20 -1.22
N LYS A 53 30.34 0.93 -0.59
CA LYS A 53 29.91 2.27 -1.07
C LYS A 53 29.38 2.25 -2.50
N CYS A 54 28.92 1.10 -2.97
CA CYS A 54 28.35 0.96 -4.30
C CYS A 54 26.85 1.26 -4.26
N THR A 55 26.32 1.76 -5.37
CA THR A 55 24.88 1.95 -5.59
C THR A 55 24.41 0.98 -6.66
N VAL A 56 23.40 0.17 -6.34
CA VAL A 56 22.67 -0.65 -7.31
C VAL A 56 21.26 -0.11 -7.36
N SER A 57 20.90 0.63 -8.42
CA SER A 57 19.61 1.28 -8.46
C SER A 57 18.86 1.26 -9.77
N ASN A 58 17.52 1.20 -9.70
CA ASN A 58 16.64 1.28 -10.86
C ASN A 58 16.93 0.20 -11.93
N ASN A 59 17.45 -0.97 -11.52
CA ASN A 59 17.69 -2.07 -12.43
C ASN A 59 16.45 -2.97 -12.52
N LEU A 60 16.18 -3.47 -13.72
CA LEU A 60 15.24 -4.56 -13.96
C LEU A 60 16.00 -5.89 -13.93
N VAL A 61 15.84 -6.64 -12.85
CA VAL A 61 16.53 -7.91 -12.60
C VAL A 61 15.51 -9.04 -12.62
N LYS A 62 15.46 -9.80 -13.71
CA LYS A 62 14.32 -10.70 -13.97
C LYS A 62 14.72 -12.05 -14.52
N ASP A 63 14.02 -13.11 -14.11
CA ASP A 63 14.18 -14.45 -14.66
C ASP A 63 15.61 -15.02 -14.45
N ASN A 64 16.25 -14.69 -13.31
CA ASN A 64 17.60 -15.15 -13.00
C ASN A 64 17.58 -16.44 -12.17
N ARG A 65 18.37 -17.44 -12.56
CA ARG A 65 18.23 -18.81 -12.03
C ARG A 65 18.44 -18.91 -10.51
N ALA A 66 19.46 -18.26 -9.96
CA ALA A 66 19.85 -18.42 -8.56
C ALA A 66 19.52 -17.20 -7.69
N TYR A 67 19.97 -16.01 -8.10
CA TYR A 67 19.80 -14.77 -7.33
C TYR A 67 19.46 -13.60 -8.26
N GLY A 68 18.58 -12.72 -7.83
CA GLY A 68 18.39 -11.42 -8.46
C GLY A 68 19.56 -10.51 -8.12
N ILE A 69 19.60 -10.04 -6.88
CA ILE A 69 20.70 -9.21 -6.35
C ILE A 69 21.34 -9.95 -5.16
N TYR A 70 22.65 -10.14 -5.21
CA TYR A 70 23.40 -10.86 -4.19
C TYR A 70 24.54 -10.01 -3.63
N LEU A 71 24.58 -9.84 -2.32
CA LEU A 71 25.68 -9.23 -1.59
C LEU A 71 26.39 -10.31 -0.77
N LEU A 72 27.70 -10.47 -0.97
CA LEU A 72 28.56 -11.32 -0.15
C LEU A 72 29.74 -10.52 0.39
N GLY A 73 29.89 -10.45 1.71
CA GLY A 73 31.01 -9.73 2.32
C GLY A 73 31.03 -8.24 1.99
N SER A 74 29.89 -7.64 1.62
CA SER A 74 29.81 -6.30 1.01
C SER A 74 29.10 -5.33 1.93
N SER A 75 29.70 -4.17 2.18
CA SER A 75 29.19 -3.24 3.20
C SER A 75 28.98 -1.81 2.72
N ILE A 76 28.10 -1.07 3.40
CA ILE A 76 27.85 0.34 3.11
C ILE A 76 27.35 0.54 1.66
N ASN A 77 26.55 -0.39 1.14
CA ASN A 77 25.99 -0.28 -0.21
C ASN A 77 24.54 0.21 -0.16
N ASN A 78 24.12 0.91 -1.21
CA ASN A 78 22.74 1.33 -1.39
C ASN A 78 22.08 0.53 -2.52
N ILE A 79 21.10 -0.29 -2.18
CA ILE A 79 20.31 -1.09 -3.12
C ILE A 79 18.92 -0.47 -3.20
N SER A 80 18.62 0.27 -4.27
CA SER A 80 17.37 1.04 -4.31
C SER A 80 16.62 1.13 -5.63
N GLY A 81 15.29 1.19 -5.61
CA GLY A 81 14.50 1.36 -6.84
C GLY A 81 14.55 0.17 -7.81
N ASN A 82 15.11 -0.97 -7.42
CA ASN A 82 15.25 -2.11 -8.33
C ASN A 82 13.95 -2.93 -8.40
N THR A 83 13.66 -3.49 -9.57
CA THR A 83 12.58 -4.45 -9.78
C THR A 83 13.19 -5.83 -9.92
N VAL A 84 13.01 -6.69 -8.92
CA VAL A 84 13.60 -8.03 -8.83
C VAL A 84 12.51 -9.10 -8.87
N THR A 85 12.38 -9.79 -10.01
CA THR A 85 11.25 -10.71 -10.24
C THR A 85 11.68 -12.05 -10.83
N ASN A 86 10.86 -13.09 -10.59
CA ASN A 86 11.00 -14.41 -11.23
C ASN A 86 12.39 -15.04 -11.10
N SER A 87 13.15 -14.67 -10.06
CA SER A 87 14.47 -15.22 -9.82
C SER A 87 14.38 -16.33 -8.77
N GLY A 88 15.45 -17.12 -8.61
CA GLY A 88 15.52 -18.11 -7.52
C GLY A 88 15.29 -17.44 -6.16
N ARG A 89 16.19 -16.52 -5.81
CA ARG A 89 16.09 -15.64 -4.63
C ARG A 89 16.08 -14.20 -5.11
N GLY A 90 15.26 -13.34 -4.49
CA GLY A 90 15.19 -11.93 -4.87
C GLY A 90 16.45 -11.15 -4.49
N ILE A 91 16.44 -10.53 -3.31
CA ILE A 91 17.60 -9.84 -2.71
C ILE A 91 18.18 -10.73 -1.61
N TYR A 92 19.48 -10.99 -1.67
CA TYR A 92 20.18 -11.87 -0.72
C TYR A 92 21.37 -11.14 -0.10
N ILE A 93 21.35 -11.02 1.23
CA ILE A 93 22.39 -10.36 2.02
C ILE A 93 23.14 -11.43 2.83
N GLY A 94 24.38 -11.72 2.41
CA GLY A 94 25.26 -12.71 3.03
C GLY A 94 26.50 -12.06 3.62
N ASN A 95 26.70 -12.19 4.93
CA ASN A 95 27.82 -11.63 5.69
C ASN A 95 28.13 -10.17 5.28
N SER A 96 27.10 -9.34 5.25
CA SER A 96 27.14 -8.01 4.63
C SER A 96 26.45 -7.02 5.55
N ASP A 97 27.18 -5.95 5.90
CA ASP A 97 26.81 -5.04 6.99
C ASP A 97 26.59 -3.61 6.49
N ASP A 98 25.89 -2.80 7.26
CA ASP A 98 25.72 -1.36 7.00
C ASP A 98 25.07 -1.04 5.63
N ASN A 99 24.34 -1.98 5.01
CA ASN A 99 23.70 -1.73 3.72
C ASN A 99 22.33 -1.09 3.90
N THR A 100 21.95 -0.25 2.95
CA THR A 100 20.60 0.31 2.85
C THR A 100 19.86 -0.32 1.68
N ILE A 101 18.67 -0.86 1.94
CA ILE A 101 17.81 -1.50 0.96
C ILE A 101 16.49 -0.75 0.97
N SER A 102 16.19 0.01 -0.09
CA SER A 102 14.98 0.84 -0.12
C SER A 102 14.33 1.06 -1.48
N GLY A 103 13.01 1.19 -1.54
CA GLY A 103 12.31 1.45 -2.80
C GLY A 103 12.37 0.30 -3.80
N ASN A 104 12.73 -0.93 -3.39
CA ASN A 104 12.81 -2.06 -4.31
C ASN A 104 11.47 -2.80 -4.38
N THR A 105 11.09 -3.21 -5.59
CA THR A 105 9.94 -4.09 -5.84
C THR A 105 10.46 -5.51 -6.05
N VAL A 106 10.16 -6.41 -5.11
CA VAL A 106 10.69 -7.78 -5.13
C VAL A 106 9.52 -8.76 -5.10
N THR A 107 9.30 -9.48 -6.20
CA THR A 107 8.09 -10.30 -6.37
C THR A 107 8.34 -11.62 -7.10
N SER A 108 7.49 -12.62 -6.84
CA SER A 108 7.46 -13.87 -7.63
C SER A 108 8.80 -14.63 -7.73
N ASN A 109 9.66 -14.52 -6.72
CA ASN A 109 10.90 -15.27 -6.63
C ASN A 109 10.64 -16.64 -6.00
N SER A 110 11.18 -17.71 -6.60
CA SER A 110 10.71 -19.08 -6.37
C SER A 110 11.15 -19.69 -5.04
N VAL A 111 12.22 -19.18 -4.42
CA VAL A 111 12.74 -19.64 -3.13
C VAL A 111 12.39 -18.67 -2.01
N LEU A 112 12.71 -17.38 -2.19
CA LEU A 112 12.40 -16.29 -1.24
C LEU A 112 12.56 -14.92 -1.91
N GLY A 113 11.90 -13.91 -1.35
CA GLY A 113 12.03 -12.51 -1.78
C GLY A 113 13.25 -11.83 -1.19
N LEU A 114 13.40 -11.89 0.14
CA LEU A 114 14.48 -11.27 0.88
C LEU A 114 15.11 -12.27 1.84
N TYR A 115 16.45 -12.31 1.86
CA TYR A 115 17.22 -13.07 2.84
C TYR A 115 18.26 -12.20 3.51
N GLU A 116 18.38 -12.36 4.81
CA GLU A 116 19.44 -11.77 5.62
C GLU A 116 20.00 -12.80 6.62
N CYS A 117 21.32 -12.94 6.62
CA CYS A 117 22.04 -13.89 7.46
C CYS A 117 22.09 -13.46 8.94
N SER A 118 22.42 -14.39 9.85
CA SER A 118 22.54 -14.11 11.29
C SER A 118 23.78 -13.31 11.70
N LEU A 119 24.69 -13.06 10.76
CA LEU A 119 25.94 -12.29 10.94
C LEU A 119 25.89 -10.98 10.15
N CYS A 120 24.72 -10.59 9.65
CA CYS A 120 24.53 -9.42 8.82
C CYS A 120 24.06 -8.30 9.75
N ASP A 121 24.91 -7.33 10.05
CA ASP A 121 24.71 -6.33 11.09
C ASP A 121 24.38 -4.94 10.49
N TYR A 122 23.66 -4.11 11.24
CA TYR A 122 23.42 -2.69 10.94
C TYR A 122 22.84 -2.36 9.55
N ASN A 123 22.15 -3.30 8.91
CA ASN A 123 21.44 -3.06 7.66
C ASN A 123 20.12 -2.33 7.93
N THR A 124 19.76 -1.41 7.03
CA THR A 124 18.49 -0.66 7.07
C THR A 124 17.64 -1.02 5.86
N VAL A 125 16.46 -1.61 6.11
CA VAL A 125 15.52 -2.07 5.08
C VAL A 125 14.21 -1.32 5.24
N TYR A 126 13.87 -0.43 4.31
CA TYR A 126 12.64 0.38 4.41
C TYR A 126 12.09 0.75 3.04
N ASN A 127 10.80 1.06 2.97
CA ASN A 127 10.11 1.48 1.75
C ASN A 127 10.25 0.49 0.59
N ASN A 128 10.33 -0.82 0.85
CA ASN A 128 10.36 -1.85 -0.19
C ASN A 128 8.99 -2.52 -0.33
N TYR A 129 8.71 -3.03 -1.54
CA TYR A 129 7.55 -3.86 -1.81
C TYR A 129 7.96 -5.34 -1.90
N PHE A 130 7.80 -6.08 -0.81
CA PHE A 130 8.05 -7.52 -0.76
C PHE A 130 6.74 -8.27 -0.93
N ASN A 131 6.61 -9.00 -2.05
CA ASN A 131 5.47 -9.89 -2.28
C ASN A 131 5.97 -11.23 -2.83
N ASN A 132 6.39 -12.11 -1.92
CA ASN A 132 6.89 -13.46 -2.21
C ASN A 132 6.35 -14.43 -1.16
N THR A 133 6.39 -15.72 -1.47
CA THR A 133 5.93 -16.76 -0.54
C THR A 133 6.76 -16.82 0.75
N ARG A 134 8.01 -16.36 0.71
CA ARG A 134 8.95 -16.41 1.83
C ARG A 134 9.84 -15.19 1.90
N VAL A 135 10.07 -14.73 3.12
CA VAL A 135 11.14 -13.82 3.54
C VAL A 135 11.86 -14.48 4.71
N THR A 136 13.17 -14.32 4.83
CA THR A 136 13.94 -14.91 5.94
C THR A 136 14.93 -13.89 6.45
N LEU A 137 14.64 -13.33 7.60
CA LEU A 137 15.42 -12.30 8.26
C LEU A 137 15.90 -12.88 9.57
N ASN A 138 17.07 -13.52 9.54
CA ASN A 138 17.67 -13.99 10.79
C ASN A 138 18.31 -12.81 11.53
N GLY A 139 18.93 -11.93 10.76
CA GLY A 139 19.51 -10.68 11.23
C GLY A 139 20.65 -10.87 12.22
N GLY A 140 21.72 -10.12 12.03
CA GLY A 140 22.71 -9.90 13.06
C GLY A 140 22.22 -8.89 14.10
N THR A 141 23.05 -7.97 14.53
CA THR A 141 22.77 -6.93 15.52
C THR A 141 22.57 -5.56 14.86
N GLY A 142 21.64 -4.77 15.38
CA GLY A 142 21.45 -3.38 14.97
C GLY A 142 20.73 -3.19 13.63
N ASN A 143 20.14 -4.23 13.06
CA ASN A 143 19.33 -4.07 11.84
C ASN A 143 18.03 -3.32 12.13
N SER A 144 17.55 -2.57 11.13
CA SER A 144 16.25 -1.90 11.19
C SER A 144 15.42 -2.21 9.95
N TYR A 145 14.13 -2.48 10.16
CA TYR A 145 13.16 -2.77 9.09
C TYR A 145 12.14 -1.63 8.89
N ASN A 146 12.45 -0.46 9.43
CA ASN A 146 11.75 0.80 9.20
C ASN A 146 12.71 1.97 9.45
N ILE A 147 12.27 3.15 9.05
CA ILE A 147 12.84 4.43 9.46
C ILE A 147 11.81 5.22 10.27
N THR A 148 12.22 6.33 10.88
CA THR A 148 11.26 7.28 11.44
C THR A 148 10.23 7.70 10.39
N LYS A 149 8.95 7.70 10.77
CA LYS A 149 7.86 8.15 9.91
C LYS A 149 8.18 9.54 9.36
N THR A 150 8.28 9.63 8.04
CA THR A 150 8.75 10.82 7.33
C THR A 150 7.79 11.12 6.19
N GLU A 151 7.36 12.38 6.03
CA GLU A 151 6.55 12.79 4.88
C GLU A 151 7.28 12.48 3.56
N GLY A 152 6.57 11.88 2.61
CA GLY A 152 7.11 11.52 1.31
C GLY A 152 6.38 10.35 0.69
N THR A 153 6.27 10.34 -0.64
CA THR A 153 5.58 9.28 -1.36
C THR A 153 6.32 7.95 -1.22
N ASN A 154 5.66 6.95 -0.66
CA ASN A 154 6.20 5.61 -0.47
C ASN A 154 5.97 4.71 -1.70
N ILE A 155 6.53 3.50 -1.67
CA ILE A 155 6.54 2.55 -2.79
C ILE A 155 5.15 2.07 -3.22
N ILE A 156 4.13 2.19 -2.36
CA ILE A 156 2.73 1.87 -2.67
C ILE A 156 1.88 3.11 -2.97
N GLY A 157 2.50 4.29 -3.03
CA GLY A 157 1.85 5.56 -3.35
C GLY A 157 1.25 6.31 -2.15
N GLY A 158 1.45 5.84 -0.92
CA GLY A 158 1.03 6.53 0.31
C GLY A 158 1.90 7.75 0.62
N SER A 159 1.44 8.60 1.54
CA SER A 159 2.02 9.93 1.82
C SER A 159 3.22 9.94 2.78
N TYR A 160 3.52 8.81 3.42
CA TYR A 160 4.59 8.68 4.41
C TYR A 160 5.52 7.52 4.10
N LEU A 161 6.82 7.77 4.22
CA LEU A 161 7.83 6.75 4.37
C LEU A 161 7.84 6.22 5.81
N GLY A 162 8.13 4.93 5.95
CA GLY A 162 8.22 4.26 7.26
C GLY A 162 8.92 2.92 7.12
N GLY A 163 8.15 1.85 7.16
CA GLY A 163 8.58 0.47 6.99
C GLY A 163 8.47 -0.03 5.57
N ASN A 164 8.19 -1.31 5.42
CA ASN A 164 8.07 -2.01 4.14
C ASN A 164 6.66 -2.56 3.95
N TYR A 165 6.32 -2.89 2.71
CA TYR A 165 5.14 -3.68 2.40
C TYR A 165 5.49 -5.18 2.46
N TRP A 166 4.84 -5.91 3.36
CA TRP A 166 5.06 -7.34 3.64
C TRP A 166 3.88 -8.18 3.14
N GLY A 167 3.75 -8.30 1.82
CA GLY A 167 2.69 -9.05 1.16
C GLY A 167 3.07 -10.51 0.84
N LYS A 168 2.07 -11.29 0.46
CA LYS A 168 2.21 -12.62 -0.15
C LYS A 168 1.39 -12.76 -1.42
N PRO A 169 1.78 -13.65 -2.35
CA PRO A 169 1.05 -13.79 -3.61
C PRO A 169 -0.39 -14.28 -3.46
N ASP A 170 -0.72 -14.92 -2.33
CA ASP A 170 -2.07 -15.38 -1.99
C ASP A 170 -2.91 -14.33 -1.24
N GLY A 171 -2.37 -13.12 -1.02
CA GLY A 171 -3.04 -12.04 -0.29
C GLY A 171 -3.11 -12.26 1.22
N THR A 172 -2.30 -13.18 1.78
CA THR A 172 -2.26 -13.46 3.22
C THR A 172 -1.02 -12.90 3.92
N GLY A 173 -0.28 -12.02 3.25
CA GLY A 173 0.81 -11.29 3.86
C GLY A 173 0.31 -10.36 4.96
N PHE A 174 1.24 -9.91 5.80
CA PHE A 174 0.91 -8.96 6.86
C PHE A 174 0.28 -7.71 6.26
N SER A 175 0.96 -7.07 5.30
CA SER A 175 0.47 -5.84 4.67
C SER A 175 -0.76 -6.02 3.79
N ASP A 176 -1.10 -7.26 3.41
CA ASP A 176 -2.32 -7.55 2.66
C ASP A 176 -3.57 -7.52 3.57
N THR A 177 -3.39 -7.76 4.87
CA THR A 177 -4.50 -8.01 5.83
C THR A 177 -4.52 -7.06 7.02
N ALA A 178 -3.40 -6.36 7.25
CA ALA A 178 -3.27 -5.37 8.30
C ALA A 178 -4.19 -4.17 8.09
N LYS A 179 -4.60 -3.54 9.19
CA LYS A 179 -5.48 -2.39 9.19
C LYS A 179 -4.70 -1.08 9.27
N ASP A 180 -5.33 -0.06 8.71
CA ASP A 180 -4.97 1.35 8.77
C ASP A 180 -6.24 2.12 9.13
N GLU A 181 -6.43 2.34 10.43
CA GLU A 181 -7.62 2.96 11.02
C GLU A 181 -7.61 4.49 10.89
N ASP A 182 -6.42 5.11 10.81
CA ASP A 182 -6.26 6.56 10.63
C ASP A 182 -6.10 7.00 9.17
N GLY A 183 -5.95 6.04 8.25
CA GLY A 183 -5.96 6.23 6.80
C GLY A 183 -4.67 6.81 6.25
N ASP A 184 -3.57 6.74 6.98
CA ASP A 184 -2.30 7.38 6.63
C ASP A 184 -1.40 6.55 5.69
N GLY A 185 -1.78 5.30 5.40
CA GLY A 185 -1.04 4.35 4.57
C GLY A 185 0.02 3.54 5.31
N ILE A 186 0.02 3.56 6.65
CA ILE A 186 0.87 2.78 7.54
C ILE A 186 -0.03 1.94 8.46
N SER A 187 0.40 0.72 8.79
CA SER A 187 -0.38 -0.11 9.70
C SER A 187 -0.27 0.38 11.14
N ASP A 188 -1.42 0.36 11.84
CA ASP A 188 -1.50 0.58 13.29
C ASP A 188 -0.89 -0.56 14.14
N SER A 189 -0.47 -1.65 13.49
CA SER A 189 0.19 -2.78 14.14
C SER A 189 1.59 -2.98 13.57
N ALA A 190 2.54 -3.27 14.47
CA ALA A 190 3.87 -3.67 14.04
C ALA A 190 3.85 -5.07 13.41
N TYR A 191 4.63 -5.28 12.36
CA TYR A 191 4.91 -6.60 11.83
C TYR A 191 6.06 -7.23 12.62
N ASP A 192 5.74 -8.25 13.42
CA ASP A 192 6.73 -9.06 14.11
C ASP A 192 7.46 -9.96 13.10
N ILE A 193 8.72 -9.63 12.80
CA ILE A 193 9.53 -10.35 11.82
C ILE A 193 10.11 -11.61 12.49
N ASN A 194 10.61 -11.45 13.71
CA ASN A 194 11.13 -12.50 14.57
C ASN A 194 11.25 -11.97 16.02
N SER A 195 11.65 -12.82 16.96
CA SER A 195 11.77 -12.46 18.38
C SER A 195 12.71 -11.30 18.72
N LYS A 196 13.51 -10.81 17.77
CA LYS A 196 14.46 -9.70 17.94
C LYS A 196 14.06 -8.43 17.20
N TYR A 197 13.35 -8.54 16.08
CA TYR A 197 13.10 -7.43 15.17
C TYR A 197 11.64 -7.34 14.75
N SER A 198 11.17 -6.11 14.63
CA SER A 198 9.85 -5.81 14.09
C SER A 198 9.95 -4.64 13.11
N ASP A 199 9.05 -4.62 12.14
CA ASP A 199 8.74 -3.41 11.39
C ASP A 199 7.59 -2.69 12.12
N TYR A 200 7.90 -1.54 12.72
CA TYR A 200 6.93 -0.73 13.47
C TYR A 200 6.08 0.19 12.61
N LEU A 201 6.40 0.34 11.33
CA LEU A 201 5.65 1.18 10.40
C LEU A 201 5.37 0.45 9.08
N PRO A 202 4.81 -0.78 9.08
CA PRO A 202 4.56 -1.52 7.84
C PRO A 202 3.66 -0.72 6.90
N LEU A 203 3.99 -0.72 5.62
CA LEU A 203 3.17 -0.05 4.61
C LEU A 203 1.93 -0.89 4.31
N VAL A 204 0.78 -0.25 4.18
CA VAL A 204 -0.50 -0.89 3.83
C VAL A 204 -1.28 0.05 2.91
N TYR A 205 -2.10 -0.52 2.03
CA TYR A 205 -3.03 0.33 1.28
C TYR A 205 -4.07 0.89 2.25
N PRO A 206 -4.31 2.21 2.26
CA PRO A 206 -5.29 2.77 3.16
C PRO A 206 -6.63 2.11 2.88
N THR A 207 -7.26 1.61 3.95
CA THR A 207 -8.65 1.18 3.86
C THR A 207 -9.44 2.39 3.37
N PRO A 208 -10.11 2.34 2.21
CA PRO A 208 -10.89 3.50 1.77
C PRO A 208 -11.91 3.79 2.86
N GLU A 209 -11.85 5.00 3.44
CA GLU A 209 -12.79 5.39 4.47
C GLU A 209 -14.21 5.15 3.94
N PRO A 210 -15.10 4.51 4.72
CA PRO A 210 -16.47 4.33 4.30
C PRO A 210 -17.09 5.70 4.05
N VAL A 211 -17.40 5.99 2.79
CA VAL A 211 -18.05 7.25 2.40
C VAL A 211 -19.40 7.31 3.14
N PRO A 212 -19.61 8.28 4.05
CA PRO A 212 -20.85 8.36 4.79
C PRO A 212 -22.01 8.56 3.80
N PRO A 213 -23.19 7.95 4.05
CA PRO A 213 -24.32 8.13 3.16
C PRO A 213 -24.79 9.59 3.19
N VAL A 214 -25.07 10.14 2.01
CA VAL A 214 -25.66 11.47 1.87
C VAL A 214 -27.09 11.28 1.40
N ALA A 215 -28.06 11.73 2.18
CA ALA A 215 -29.48 11.59 1.85
C ALA A 215 -29.88 12.55 0.72
N ASP A 216 -30.51 12.03 -0.32
CA ASP A 216 -31.06 12.83 -1.43
C ASP A 216 -32.26 12.12 -2.09
N PHE A 217 -33.17 12.87 -2.71
CA PHE A 217 -34.32 12.32 -3.42
C PHE A 217 -34.87 13.28 -4.49
N SER A 218 -35.64 12.74 -5.44
CA SER A 218 -36.45 13.52 -6.39
C SER A 218 -37.91 13.05 -6.37
N SER A 219 -38.86 13.93 -6.71
CA SER A 219 -40.28 13.57 -6.88
C SER A 219 -40.70 13.60 -8.36
N SER A 220 -41.75 12.85 -8.72
CA SER A 220 -42.34 12.85 -10.08
C SER A 220 -43.06 14.16 -10.41
N VAL A 221 -43.62 14.80 -9.39
CA VAL A 221 -44.33 16.09 -9.45
C VAL A 221 -44.03 16.87 -8.17
N ASP A 222 -44.08 18.19 -8.26
CA ASP A 222 -43.89 19.11 -7.12
C ASP A 222 -45.21 19.73 -6.63
N SER A 223 -46.28 19.63 -7.43
CA SER A 223 -47.60 20.21 -7.16
C SER A 223 -48.71 19.55 -7.97
N GLY A 224 -49.97 19.72 -7.54
CA GLY A 224 -51.16 19.19 -8.20
C GLY A 224 -52.41 19.25 -7.31
N GLU A 225 -53.57 18.90 -7.86
CA GLU A 225 -54.83 18.81 -7.10
C GLU A 225 -54.99 17.43 -6.45
N ALA A 226 -55.61 17.39 -5.27
CA ALA A 226 -55.82 16.14 -4.54
C ALA A 226 -56.99 15.32 -5.13
N PRO A 227 -56.91 13.97 -5.16
CA PRO A 227 -55.81 13.15 -4.68
C PRO A 227 -54.59 13.17 -5.63
N LEU A 228 -53.42 13.52 -5.10
CA LEU A 228 -52.18 13.63 -5.89
C LEU A 228 -51.27 12.46 -5.60
N GLU A 229 -51.01 11.65 -6.61
CA GLU A 229 -50.05 10.56 -6.57
C GLU A 229 -48.64 11.10 -6.86
N VAL A 230 -47.72 10.95 -5.91
CA VAL A 230 -46.32 11.40 -6.03
C VAL A 230 -45.39 10.22 -5.88
N THR A 231 -44.51 10.03 -6.86
CA THR A 231 -43.47 9.01 -6.83
C THR A 231 -42.17 9.64 -6.36
N PHE A 232 -41.55 9.08 -5.32
CA PHE A 232 -40.24 9.50 -4.83
C PHE A 232 -39.16 8.54 -5.33
N THR A 233 -38.06 9.11 -5.83
CA THR A 233 -36.87 8.38 -6.27
C THR A 233 -35.73 8.71 -5.33
N ASP A 234 -35.15 7.69 -4.70
CA ASP A 234 -33.94 7.84 -3.90
C ASP A 234 -32.75 8.25 -4.78
N LYS A 235 -32.01 9.27 -4.35
CA LYS A 235 -30.77 9.75 -4.95
C LYS A 235 -29.60 9.70 -3.97
N SER A 236 -29.80 9.07 -2.82
CA SER A 236 -28.79 8.99 -1.77
C SER A 236 -27.48 8.35 -2.27
N THR A 237 -26.35 8.91 -1.85
CA THR A 237 -25.00 8.36 -2.15
C THR A 237 -24.43 7.67 -0.91
N GLY A 238 -23.25 7.03 -1.02
CA GLY A 238 -22.53 6.45 0.13
C GLY A 238 -23.15 5.16 0.72
N SER A 239 -23.75 4.31 -0.11
CA SER A 239 -24.25 2.97 0.25
C SER A 239 -25.13 2.91 1.53
N PRO A 240 -26.25 3.66 1.59
CA PRO A 240 -27.17 3.62 2.72
C PRO A 240 -27.77 2.22 2.92
N THR A 241 -27.93 1.80 4.18
CA THR A 241 -28.50 0.50 4.56
C THR A 241 -29.91 0.60 5.16
N ALA A 242 -30.37 1.81 5.45
CA ALA A 242 -31.68 2.09 6.01
C ALA A 242 -32.19 3.47 5.57
N TRP A 243 -33.50 3.60 5.41
CA TRP A 243 -34.18 4.83 5.02
C TRP A 243 -35.30 5.16 6.01
N SER A 244 -35.46 6.45 6.32
CA SER A 244 -36.61 6.98 7.04
C SER A 244 -37.18 8.16 6.25
N TRP A 245 -38.42 8.01 5.80
CA TRP A 245 -39.12 9.01 5.01
C TRP A 245 -40.12 9.75 5.89
N ASP A 246 -40.05 11.08 5.90
CA ASP A 246 -41.06 11.98 6.47
C ASP A 246 -41.58 12.87 5.33
N LEU A 247 -42.81 12.57 4.87
CA LEU A 247 -43.44 13.23 3.74
C LEU A 247 -44.24 14.49 4.15
N GLY A 248 -44.18 14.88 5.44
CA GLY A 248 -44.82 16.10 5.94
C GLY A 248 -46.35 16.02 6.11
N ASP A 249 -46.98 14.89 5.77
CA ASP A 249 -48.43 14.68 5.94
C ASP A 249 -48.80 13.91 7.22
N GLY A 250 -47.81 13.57 8.05
CA GLY A 250 -47.96 12.78 9.27
C GLY A 250 -47.68 11.30 9.09
N ASN A 251 -47.44 10.83 7.86
CA ASN A 251 -46.99 9.47 7.59
C ASN A 251 -45.46 9.40 7.59
N THR A 252 -44.92 8.41 8.30
CA THR A 252 -43.50 8.07 8.27
C THR A 252 -43.30 6.62 7.86
N PHE A 253 -42.35 6.35 6.97
CA PHE A 253 -42.10 5.00 6.45
C PHE A 253 -40.65 4.55 6.74
N ASN A 254 -40.51 3.34 7.30
CA ASN A 254 -39.23 2.67 7.55
C ASN A 254 -39.11 1.44 6.64
N ARG A 255 -39.03 1.66 5.33
CA ARG A 255 -38.79 0.60 4.33
C ARG A 255 -37.81 1.12 3.28
N THR A 256 -37.15 0.18 2.61
CA THR A 256 -36.42 0.37 1.35
C THR A 256 -37.26 1.06 0.27
N GLU A 257 -38.60 1.10 0.41
CA GLU A 257 -39.52 1.78 -0.49
C GLU A 257 -40.70 2.41 0.27
N PRO A 258 -41.05 3.66 -0.06
CA PRO A 258 -42.28 3.86 -0.80
C PRO A 258 -41.99 4.49 -2.17
N ARG A 259 -42.25 3.75 -3.25
CA ARG A 259 -42.15 4.28 -4.61
C ARG A 259 -43.22 5.33 -4.89
N THR A 260 -44.33 5.31 -4.17
CA THR A 260 -45.50 6.14 -4.46
C THR A 260 -46.24 6.47 -3.17
N HIS A 261 -46.67 7.73 -3.02
CA HIS A 261 -47.54 8.20 -1.95
C HIS A 261 -48.69 9.02 -2.50
N ILE A 262 -49.89 8.89 -1.93
CA ILE A 262 -51.07 9.63 -2.36
C ILE A 262 -51.42 10.69 -1.31
N TYR A 263 -51.32 11.95 -1.69
CA TYR A 263 -51.78 13.07 -0.87
C TYR A 263 -53.28 13.29 -1.07
N LEU A 264 -54.07 12.93 -0.05
CA LEU A 264 -55.54 12.97 -0.10
C LEU A 264 -56.16 14.35 0.21
N SER A 265 -55.37 15.33 0.65
CA SER A 265 -55.87 16.66 1.00
C SER A 265 -54.83 17.74 0.71
N ARG A 266 -55.32 18.95 0.44
CA ARG A 266 -54.48 20.14 0.28
C ARG A 266 -53.82 20.45 1.63
N LYS A 267 -52.53 20.15 1.78
CA LYS A 267 -51.72 20.61 2.92
C LYS A 267 -50.81 21.75 2.47
N LEU A 268 -50.82 22.84 3.23
CA LEU A 268 -49.91 23.97 3.11
C LEU A 268 -48.47 23.46 3.33
N HIS A 269 -47.60 23.71 2.34
CA HIS A 269 -46.21 23.25 2.25
C HIS A 269 -45.46 23.17 3.60
N GLY A 270 -45.17 21.96 4.03
CA GLY A 270 -44.09 21.66 4.97
C GLY A 270 -43.15 20.68 4.28
N ASN A 271 -41.94 21.13 3.94
CA ASN A 271 -40.94 20.36 3.20
C ASN A 271 -40.82 18.90 3.69
N ALA A 272 -40.94 17.94 2.77
CA ALA A 272 -40.58 16.56 3.03
C ALA A 272 -39.10 16.49 3.42
N HIS A 273 -38.78 15.73 4.47
CA HIS A 273 -37.42 15.56 4.97
C HIS A 273 -37.11 14.07 5.07
N SER A 274 -36.11 13.59 4.35
CA SER A 274 -35.52 12.28 4.63
C SER A 274 -34.53 12.39 5.79
N LYS A 275 -34.50 11.40 6.69
CA LYS A 275 -33.48 11.28 7.74
C LYS A 275 -32.84 9.90 7.67
N GLN A 276 -31.53 9.85 7.84
CA GLN A 276 -30.77 8.59 7.93
C GLN A 276 -30.30 8.38 9.37
N CYS A 277 -30.37 7.14 9.85
CA CYS A 277 -29.92 6.79 11.20
C CYS A 277 -28.48 6.27 11.15
N GLY A 278 -27.53 7.18 11.38
CA GLY A 278 -26.10 6.93 11.49
C GLY A 278 -25.39 8.23 11.89
N ARG A 279 -25.41 8.55 13.20
CA ARG A 279 -24.80 9.74 13.84
C ARG A 279 -25.15 11.13 13.23
N ARG A 280 -26.21 11.73 13.79
CA ARG A 280 -26.62 13.16 13.88
C ARG A 280 -26.01 14.18 12.90
N ILE A 281 -26.83 14.74 12.01
CA ILE A 281 -26.95 16.21 11.76
C ILE A 281 -28.44 16.56 11.48
N PHE A 282 -28.99 17.58 12.14
CA PHE A 282 -30.37 18.08 11.97
C PHE A 282 -30.39 19.56 11.52
N LYS A 283 -31.36 19.88 10.67
CA LYS A 283 -32.10 21.15 10.45
C LYS A 283 -31.42 22.37 9.80
N ARG A 284 -32.15 22.97 8.85
CA ARG A 284 -32.42 24.43 8.83
C ARG A 284 -33.90 24.68 9.14
N ARG A 285 -34.14 25.39 10.25
CA ARG A 285 -35.36 26.15 10.56
C ARG A 285 -35.17 27.56 9.98
N ASN A 286 -36.18 28.10 9.29
CA ASN A 286 -36.41 29.54 9.24
C ASN A 286 -37.76 29.81 9.93
N GLY A 287 -37.80 30.79 10.83
CA GLY A 287 -39.04 31.30 11.43
C GLY A 287 -39.16 31.09 12.94
N ASP A 288 -38.55 32.02 13.68
CA ASP A 288 -38.89 32.60 14.99
C ASP A 288 -39.53 31.80 16.15
N CYS A 289 -38.91 32.03 17.30
CA CYS A 289 -39.36 31.71 18.66
C CYS A 289 -40.54 32.61 19.06
N PRO A 290 -41.48 32.13 19.90
CA PRO A 290 -41.56 32.75 21.22
C PRO A 290 -41.76 31.77 22.39
N SER A 291 -40.91 31.98 23.40
CA SER A 291 -41.16 31.98 24.85
C SER A 291 -42.34 31.16 25.42
N LYS A 292 -42.06 30.19 26.31
CA LYS A 292 -42.13 30.31 27.78
C LYS A 292 -42.22 28.92 28.45
N CYS A 293 -41.43 28.81 29.52
CA CYS A 293 -41.37 27.80 30.59
C CYS A 293 -40.96 26.39 30.20
#